data_AF-A0A1Q9TV32-F1
#
_entry.id   AF-A0A1Q9TV32-F1
#
_cell.length_a   1.000
_cell.length_b   1.000
_cell.length_c   1.000
_cell.angle_alpha   90.00
_cell.angle_beta   90.00
_cell.angle_gamma   90.00
#
_symmetry.space_group_name_H-M   'P 1'
#
loop_
_entity.id
_entity.type
_entity.pdbx_description
1 polymer ?
#
loop_
_entity_poly.entity_id
_entity_poly.type
_entity_poly.pdbx_seq_one_letter_code
_entity_poly.pdbx_strand_id
1 'polypeptide(L)'
;MSAEANYAKQIIAELEEIEFETGSDIRRYTERVRRLSRALAMELEYSAQELEAVLKDLPPGDGESHRAVRSKSRSIARHLRRSAEAQRTVGIEAVRTWGSMVKHFEHLIKPKKRKKTINLEA
;
A
#
# COMPACT_ATOMS: atom_id res chain seq x y z
N MET A 1 20.31 -5.20 9.34
CA MET A 1 19.12 -4.70 8.63
C MET A 1 18.08 -4.31 9.67
N SER A 2 17.32 -3.22 9.46
CA SER A 2 16.24 -2.83 10.38
C SER A 2 15.08 -3.84 10.33
N ALA A 3 14.25 -3.85 11.36
CA ALA A 3 13.08 -4.74 11.44
C ALA A 3 12.10 -4.47 10.29
N GLU A 4 11.96 -3.21 9.90
CA GLU A 4 11.12 -2.72 8.81
C GLU A 4 11.62 -3.21 7.45
N ALA A 5 12.94 -3.20 7.21
CA ALA A 5 13.53 -3.71 5.99
C ALA A 5 13.32 -5.23 5.85
N ASN A 6 13.45 -5.97 6.95
CA ASN A 6 13.18 -7.41 6.97
C ASN A 6 11.69 -7.69 6.72
N TYR A 7 10.79 -6.90 7.32
CA TYR A 7 9.35 -7.04 7.12
C TYR A 7 8.92 -6.74 5.68
N ALA A 8 9.48 -5.69 5.05
CA ALA A 8 9.21 -5.38 3.65
C ALA A 8 9.69 -6.51 2.71
N LYS A 9 10.90 -7.03 2.94
CA LYS A 9 11.42 -8.19 2.20
C LYS A 9 10.53 -9.43 2.36
N GLN A 10 10.08 -9.70 3.59
CA GLN A 10 9.17 -10.80 3.85
C GLN A 10 7.86 -10.64 3.07
N ILE A 11 7.24 -9.46 3.09
CA ILE A 11 5.99 -9.25 2.33
C ILE A 11 6.22 -9.40 0.82
N ILE A 12 7.34 -8.91 0.29
CA ILE A 12 7.66 -9.05 -1.14
C ILE A 12 7.82 -10.52 -1.51
N ALA A 13 8.58 -11.30 -0.71
CA ALA A 13 8.70 -12.74 -0.93
C ALA A 13 7.33 -13.45 -0.86
N GLU A 14 6.51 -13.11 0.13
CA GLU A 14 5.15 -13.65 0.23
C GLU A 14 4.25 -13.26 -0.95
N LEU A 15 4.50 -12.14 -1.62
CA LEU A 15 3.78 -11.73 -2.83
C LEU A 15 4.24 -12.54 -4.05
N GLU A 16 5.55 -12.75 -4.20
CA GLU A 16 6.16 -13.54 -5.28
C GLU A 16 5.72 -15.01 -5.23
N GLU A 17 5.51 -15.55 -4.04
CA GLU A 17 5.07 -16.94 -3.83
C GLU A 17 3.58 -17.19 -4.15
N ILE A 18 2.77 -16.13 -4.35
CA ILE A 18 1.33 -16.32 -4.58
C ILE A 18 1.07 -16.53 -6.07
N GLU A 19 0.67 -17.75 -6.42
CA GLU A 19 0.11 -18.08 -7.72
C GLU A 19 -1.41 -17.87 -7.73
N PHE A 20 -1.95 -17.29 -8.80
CA PHE A 20 -3.39 -16.94 -8.90
C PHE A 20 -4.26 -18.12 -9.35
N GLU A 21 -4.39 -19.15 -8.52
CA GLU A 21 -5.21 -20.33 -8.84
C GLU A 21 -6.63 -20.23 -8.31
N THR A 22 -6.80 -19.61 -7.14
CA THR A 22 -8.06 -19.57 -6.41
C THR A 22 -8.44 -18.16 -6.01
N GLY A 23 -9.72 -17.99 -5.63
CA GLY A 23 -10.18 -16.72 -5.07
C GLY A 23 -9.48 -16.34 -3.76
N SER A 24 -9.08 -17.33 -2.96
CA SER A 24 -8.26 -17.10 -1.76
C SER A 24 -6.90 -16.51 -2.08
N ASP A 25 -6.28 -16.88 -3.19
CA ASP A 25 -4.96 -16.39 -3.59
C ASP A 25 -5.03 -14.91 -3.99
N ILE A 26 -6.03 -14.55 -4.78
CA ILE A 26 -6.29 -13.15 -5.16
C ILE A 26 -6.55 -12.30 -3.91
N ARG A 27 -7.35 -12.82 -2.96
CA ARG A 27 -7.58 -12.14 -1.68
C ARG A 27 -6.29 -11.95 -0.91
N ARG A 28 -5.49 -13.01 -0.77
CA ARG A 28 -4.21 -12.98 -0.05
C ARG A 28 -3.28 -11.95 -0.68
N TYR A 29 -3.12 -11.96 -2.00
CA TYR A 29 -2.27 -11.03 -2.72
C TYR A 29 -2.71 -9.57 -2.51
N THR A 30 -3.98 -9.26 -2.74
CA THR A 30 -4.51 -7.89 -2.58
C THR A 30 -4.42 -7.39 -1.14
N GLU A 31 -4.62 -8.25 -0.14
CA GLU A 31 -4.40 -7.91 1.28
C GLU A 31 -2.92 -7.60 1.57
N ARG A 32 -1.98 -8.38 1.01
CA ARG A 32 -0.54 -8.16 1.18
C ARG A 32 -0.07 -6.88 0.48
N VAL A 33 -0.52 -6.60 -0.74
CA VAL A 33 -0.26 -5.33 -1.45
C VAL A 33 -0.76 -4.14 -0.62
N ARG A 34 -1.98 -4.21 -0.07
CA ARG A 34 -2.51 -3.13 0.79
C ARG A 34 -1.63 -2.88 2.01
N ARG A 35 -1.16 -3.95 2.68
CA ARG A 35 -0.30 -3.83 3.86
C ARG A 35 1.04 -3.20 3.52
N LEU A 36 1.69 -3.67 2.45
CA LEU A 36 2.96 -3.13 1.98
C LEU A 36 2.83 -1.65 1.60
N SER A 37 1.82 -1.31 0.81
CA SER A 37 1.59 0.06 0.35
C SER A 37 1.32 1.01 1.52
N ARG A 38 0.59 0.55 2.55
CA ARG A 38 0.37 1.34 3.77
C ARG A 38 1.68 1.57 4.53
N ALA A 39 2.50 0.54 4.71
CA ALA A 39 3.79 0.67 5.39
C ALA A 39 4.70 1.67 4.66
N LEU A 40 4.83 1.53 3.35
CA LEU A 40 5.63 2.42 2.53
C LEU A 40 5.09 3.86 2.51
N ALA A 41 3.77 4.05 2.48
CA ALA A 41 3.17 5.38 2.57
C ALA A 41 3.52 6.09 3.88
N MET A 42 3.54 5.38 5.01
CA MET A 42 3.94 5.96 6.30
C MET A 42 5.42 6.33 6.32
N GLU A 43 6.28 5.44 5.82
CA GLU A 43 7.72 5.68 5.71
C GLU A 43 8.03 6.91 4.84
N LEU A 44 7.39 7.02 3.68
CA LEU A 44 7.57 8.16 2.76
C LEU A 44 7.08 9.48 3.36
N GLU A 45 5.98 9.45 4.13
CA GLU A 45 5.49 10.64 4.83
C GLU A 45 6.46 11.09 5.92
N TYR A 46 6.98 10.13 6.69
CA TYR A 46 7.98 10.39 7.73
C TYR A 46 9.28 10.94 7.12
N SER A 47 9.81 10.26 6.10
CA SER A 47 10.97 10.72 5.33
C SER A 47 10.77 12.10 4.72
N ALA A 48 9.56 12.46 4.28
CA ALA A 48 9.27 13.80 3.78
C ALA A 48 9.39 14.87 4.87
N GLN A 49 8.96 14.56 6.10
CA GLN A 49 9.08 15.47 7.25
C GLN A 49 10.54 15.65 7.66
N GLU A 50 11.29 14.56 7.79
CA GLU A 50 12.73 14.60 8.09
C GLU A 50 13.50 15.38 7.01
N LEU A 51 13.26 15.07 5.73
CA LEU A 51 13.90 15.76 4.61
C LEU A 51 13.59 17.26 4.61
N GLU A 52 12.34 17.65 4.84
CA GLU A 52 11.99 19.07 4.93
C GLU A 52 12.71 19.76 6.10
N ALA A 53 12.81 19.10 7.26
CA ALA A 53 13.46 19.65 8.44
C ALA A 53 14.97 19.85 8.19
N VAL A 54 15.66 18.81 7.72
CA VAL A 54 17.10 18.86 7.42
C VAL A 54 17.41 19.94 6.39
N LEU A 55 16.63 20.04 5.31
CA LEU A 55 16.89 21.03 4.26
C LEU A 55 16.63 22.48 4.73
N LYS A 56 15.68 22.70 5.64
CA LYS A 56 15.39 24.03 6.18
C LYS A 56 16.50 24.59 7.07
N ASP A 57 17.24 23.71 7.72
CA ASP A 57 18.30 24.07 8.65
C ASP A 57 19.64 24.33 7.94
N LEU A 58 19.72 24.04 6.63
CA LEU A 58 20.89 24.39 5.83
C LEU A 58 21.07 25.91 5.73
N PRO A 59 22.33 26.39 5.74
CA PRO A 59 22.60 27.80 5.53
C PRO A 59 22.17 28.21 4.11
N PRO A 60 21.63 29.42 3.93
CA PRO A 60 21.34 29.96 2.61
C PRO A 60 22.64 30.17 1.82
N GLY A 61 22.58 29.98 0.51
CA GLY A 61 23.67 30.37 -0.37
C GLY A 61 23.82 31.90 -0.48
N ASP A 62 24.90 32.36 -1.10
CA ASP A 62 25.15 33.78 -1.29
C ASP A 62 24.00 34.48 -2.03
N GLY A 63 23.49 35.56 -1.43
CA GLY A 63 22.34 36.32 -1.95
C GLY A 63 20.98 35.63 -1.76
N GLU A 64 20.92 34.44 -1.17
CA GLU A 64 19.67 33.74 -0.88
C GLU A 64 19.13 34.09 0.51
N SER A 65 17.81 34.25 0.62
CA SER A 65 17.16 34.41 1.93
C SER A 65 16.80 33.06 2.55
N HIS A 66 16.78 32.97 3.89
CA HIS A 66 16.25 31.80 4.60
C HIS A 66 14.81 31.44 4.19
N ARG A 67 14.00 32.43 3.77
CA ARG A 67 12.64 32.20 3.28
C ARG A 67 12.65 31.42 1.96
N ALA A 68 13.60 31.72 1.06
CA ALA A 68 13.78 30.99 -0.19
C ALA A 68 14.21 29.54 0.06
N VAL A 69 15.17 29.31 0.97
CA VAL A 69 15.58 27.95 1.41
C VAL A 69 14.39 27.15 1.94
N ARG A 70 13.60 27.74 2.85
CA ARG A 70 12.39 27.09 3.39
C ARG A 70 11.37 26.74 2.31
N SER A 71 11.22 27.60 1.31
CA SER A 71 10.30 27.36 0.18
C SER A 71 10.79 26.19 -0.69
N LYS A 72 12.08 26.17 -1.05
CA LYS A 72 12.71 25.07 -1.81
C LYS A 72 12.61 23.74 -1.07
N SER A 73 12.91 23.75 0.24
CA SER A 73 12.82 22.57 1.12
C SER A 73 11.43 21.95 1.10
N ARG A 74 10.38 22.78 1.25
CA ARG A 74 8.97 22.34 1.12
C ARG A 74 8.67 21.76 -0.25
N SER A 75 9.20 22.38 -1.31
CA SER A 75 8.99 21.90 -2.68
C SER A 75 9.61 20.53 -2.90
N ILE A 76 10.82 20.31 -2.39
CA ILE A 76 11.50 19.02 -2.48
C ILE A 76 10.75 17.95 -1.68
N ALA A 77 10.44 18.21 -0.41
CA ALA A 77 9.70 17.28 0.45
C ALA A 77 8.30 16.94 -0.08
N ARG A 78 7.65 17.87 -0.81
CA ARG A 78 6.36 17.62 -1.46
C ARG A 78 6.39 16.43 -2.41
N HIS A 79 7.52 16.13 -3.06
CA HIS A 79 7.63 14.96 -3.93
C HIS A 79 7.46 13.65 -3.16
N LEU A 80 8.10 13.53 -1.99
CA LEU A 80 7.92 12.36 -1.12
C LEU A 80 6.49 12.25 -0.57
N ARG A 81 5.85 13.37 -0.20
CA ARG A 81 4.43 13.37 0.20
C ARG A 81 3.51 12.88 -0.92
N ARG A 82 3.75 13.32 -2.16
CA ARG A 82 3.02 12.82 -3.33
C ARG A 82 3.26 11.33 -3.57
N SER A 83 4.48 10.85 -3.35
CA SER A 83 4.77 9.41 -3.40
C SER A 83 4.01 8.64 -2.31
N ALA A 84 3.92 9.18 -1.08
CA ALA A 84 3.13 8.60 -0.01
C ALA A 84 1.64 8.53 -0.37
N GLU A 85 1.07 9.59 -0.95
CA GLU A 85 -0.30 9.61 -1.48
C GLU A 85 -0.50 8.57 -2.58
N ALA A 86 0.42 8.46 -3.53
CA ALA A 86 0.35 7.45 -4.58
C ALA A 86 0.34 6.03 -4.00
N GLN A 87 1.14 5.76 -2.96
CA GLN A 87 1.13 4.46 -2.27
C GLN A 87 -0.21 4.20 -1.55
N ARG A 88 -0.85 5.22 -0.97
CA ARG A 88 -2.22 5.07 -0.45
C ARG A 88 -3.19 4.68 -1.56
N THR A 89 -3.05 5.26 -2.76
CA THR A 89 -3.86 4.89 -3.93
C THR A 89 -3.63 3.44 -4.34
N VAL A 90 -2.39 2.95 -4.38
CA VAL A 90 -2.09 1.52 -4.64
C VAL A 90 -2.82 0.62 -3.64
N GLY A 91 -2.79 0.95 -2.35
CA GLY A 91 -3.52 0.20 -1.33
C GLY A 91 -5.05 0.25 -1.46
N ILE A 92 -5.60 1.35 -1.98
CA ILE A 92 -7.04 1.49 -2.29
C ILE A 92 -7.40 0.60 -3.48
N GLU A 93 -6.62 0.67 -4.56
CA GLU A 93 -6.85 -0.14 -5.75
C GLU A 93 -6.76 -1.63 -5.45
N ALA A 94 -5.83 -2.07 -4.59
CA ALA A 94 -5.78 -3.46 -4.15
C ALA A 94 -7.10 -3.94 -3.52
N VAL A 95 -7.76 -3.11 -2.70
CA VAL A 95 -9.08 -3.45 -2.13
C VAL A 95 -10.17 -3.44 -3.19
N ARG A 96 -10.13 -2.48 -4.13
CA ARG A 96 -11.07 -2.43 -5.25
C ARG A 96 -10.94 -3.65 -6.14
N THR A 97 -9.71 -4.15 -6.38
CA THR A 97 -9.46 -5.39 -7.12
C THR A 97 -10.20 -6.56 -6.47
N TRP A 98 -10.05 -6.75 -5.15
CA TRP A 98 -10.79 -7.79 -4.43
C TRP A 98 -12.31 -7.59 -4.51
N GLY A 99 -12.79 -6.36 -4.30
CA GLY A 99 -14.22 -6.04 -4.37
C GLY A 99 -14.82 -6.33 -5.75
N SER A 100 -14.12 -5.96 -6.83
CA SER A 100 -14.51 -6.25 -8.21
C SER A 100 -14.51 -7.75 -8.48
N MET A 101 -13.50 -8.47 -8.01
CA MET A 101 -13.43 -9.92 -8.16
C MET A 101 -14.62 -10.60 -7.47
N VAL A 102 -14.95 -10.23 -6.23
CA VAL A 102 -16.14 -10.74 -5.53
C VAL A 102 -17.42 -10.39 -6.29
N LYS A 103 -17.55 -9.14 -6.77
CA LYS A 103 -18.74 -8.69 -7.51
C LYS A 103 -18.97 -9.47 -8.81
N HIS A 104 -17.91 -9.74 -9.57
CA HIS A 104 -18.02 -10.32 -10.91
C HIS A 104 -17.91 -11.85 -10.92
N PHE A 105 -17.21 -12.43 -9.94
CA PHE A 105 -16.89 -13.85 -9.90
C PHE A 105 -17.42 -14.55 -8.64
N GLU A 106 -18.41 -13.95 -7.95
CA GLU A 106 -19.00 -14.48 -6.71
C GLU A 106 -19.36 -15.98 -6.79
N HIS A 107 -19.89 -16.39 -7.95
CA HIS A 107 -20.33 -17.74 -8.25
C HIS A 107 -19.19 -18.77 -8.32
N LEU A 108 -17.94 -18.33 -8.52
CA LEU A 108 -16.74 -19.17 -8.50
C LEU A 108 -16.11 -19.27 -7.10
N ILE A 109 -16.43 -18.32 -6.22
CA ILE A 109 -15.78 -18.18 -4.90
C ILE A 109 -16.63 -18.82 -3.80
N LYS A 110 -17.96 -18.73 -3.89
CA LYS A 110 -18.85 -19.30 -2.88
C LYS A 110 -18.98 -20.81 -3.09
N PRO A 111 -18.75 -21.64 -2.04
CA PRO A 111 -19.08 -23.05 -2.13
C PRO A 111 -20.57 -23.20 -2.47
N LYS A 112 -20.90 -23.98 -3.51
CA LYS A 112 -22.29 -24.28 -3.88
C LYS A 112 -23.02 -24.72 -2.62
N LYS A 113 -24.06 -24.00 -2.22
CA LYS A 113 -24.90 -24.40 -1.08
C LYS A 113 -25.34 -25.84 -1.33
N ARG A 114 -24.92 -26.78 -0.48
CA ARG A 114 -25.41 -28.16 -0.54
C ARG A 114 -26.94 -28.08 -0.46
N LYS A 115 -27.63 -28.48 -1.53
CA LYS A 115 -29.09 -28.60 -1.51
C LYS A 115 -29.41 -29.56 -0.36
N LYS A 116 -30.13 -29.10 0.66
CA LYS A 116 -30.66 -29.98 1.69
C LYS A 116 -31.59 -30.95 0.97
N THR A 117 -31.23 -32.23 0.92
CA THR A 117 -32.17 -33.30 0.60
C THR A 117 -33.22 -33.29 1.69
N ILE A 118 -34.40 -32.74 1.38
CA ILE A 118 -35.56 -32.87 2.24
C ILE A 118 -36.10 -34.27 1.96
N ASN A 119 -35.91 -35.20 2.90
CA ASN A 119 -36.61 -36.48 2.85
C ASN A 119 -38.08 -36.20 3.14
N LEU A 120 -38.95 -36.48 2.16
CA LEU A 120 -40.39 -36.28 2.23
C LEU A 120 -41.12 -37.52 2.80
N GLU A 121 -40.40 -38.49 3.34
CA GLU A 121 -40.95 -39.78 3.82
C GLU A 121 -40.89 -39.93 5.36
N ALA A 122 -41.02 -38.85 6.12
CA ALA A 122 -41.10 -38.88 7.59
C ALA A 122 -42.47 -38.41 8.09
#